data_AF-A0A7C1CAT1-F1
#
_entry.id   AF-A0A7C1CAT1-F1
#
_cell.length_a   1.000
_cell.length_b   1.000
_cell.length_c   1.000
_cell.angle_alpha   90.00
_cell.angle_beta   90.00
_cell.angle_gamma   90.00
#
_symmetry.space_group_name_H-M   'P 1'
#
loop_
_entity.id
_entity.type
_entity.pdbx_description
1 polymer ?
#
loop_
_entity_poly.entity_id
_entity_poly.type
_entity_poly.pdbx_seq_one_letter_code
_entity_poly.pdbx_strand_id
1 'polypeptide(L)'
;MPVGRKYLMKALKELREKTSKRNFNQSIELIINLRDIDVSKPENRIRELIELPHPIGKKVRVCVFASGDAALRARRAGADMVLEREEIESLMNDRKRQRQIAKQIDSFIAIA
;
A
#
# COMPACT_ATOMS: atom_id res chain seq x y z
N MET A 1 0.17 22.32 15.80
CA MET A 1 -1.30 22.41 15.57
C MET A 1 -1.61 21.63 14.30
N PRO A 2 -2.57 20.69 14.30
CA PRO A 2 -2.93 19.98 13.07
C PRO A 2 -3.43 20.98 12.02
N VAL A 3 -3.12 20.71 10.74
CA VAL A 3 -3.50 21.58 9.63
C VAL A 3 -5.04 21.63 9.54
N GLY A 4 -5.62 22.83 9.69
CA GLY A 4 -7.06 22.98 9.64
C GLY A 4 -7.64 22.63 8.27
N ARG A 5 -8.81 21.96 8.24
CA ARG A 5 -9.49 21.51 7.01
C ARG A 5 -9.62 22.59 5.94
N LYS A 6 -9.84 23.85 6.34
CA LYS A 6 -9.94 25.01 5.44
C LYS A 6 -8.68 25.19 4.58
N TYR A 7 -7.49 25.00 5.16
CA TYR A 7 -6.22 25.14 4.46
C TYR A 7 -6.00 24.00 3.46
N LEU A 8 -6.34 22.76 3.84
CA LEU A 8 -6.28 21.61 2.92
C LEU A 8 -7.21 21.80 1.71
N MET A 9 -8.45 22.23 1.94
CA MET A 9 -9.40 22.49 0.84
C MET A 9 -8.91 23.57 -0.12
N LYS A 10 -8.28 24.64 0.40
CA LYS A 10 -7.69 25.69 -0.43
C LYS A 10 -6.54 25.15 -1.28
N ALA A 11 -5.62 24.39 -0.68
CA ALA A 11 -4.49 23.79 -1.38
C ALA A 11 -4.94 22.80 -2.47
N LEU A 12 -5.95 21.97 -2.19
CA LEU A 12 -6.50 21.04 -3.18
C LEU A 12 -7.16 21.74 -4.36
N LYS A 13 -7.84 22.87 -4.12
CA LYS A 13 -8.43 23.68 -5.19
C LYS A 13 -7.33 24.28 -6.08
N GLU A 14 -6.32 24.88 -5.47
CA GLU A 14 -5.18 25.46 -6.18
C GLU A 14 -4.40 24.40 -6.97
N LEU A 15 -4.21 23.21 -6.41
CA LEU A 15 -3.60 22.06 -7.09
C LEU A 15 -4.38 21.69 -8.36
N ARG A 16 -5.71 21.59 -8.27
CA ARG A 16 -6.56 21.27 -9.42
C ARG A 16 -6.52 22.33 -10.52
N GLU A 17 -6.43 23.60 -10.16
CA GLU A 17 -6.36 24.71 -11.12
C GLU A 17 -4.99 24.77 -11.84
N LYS A 18 -3.90 24.49 -11.11
CA LYS A 18 -2.53 24.54 -11.66
C LYS A 18 -2.13 23.28 -12.41
N THR A 19 -2.83 22.16 -12.21
CA THR A 19 -2.47 20.89 -12.84
C THR A 19 -3.07 20.78 -14.23
N SER A 20 -2.23 20.50 -15.23
CA SER A 20 -2.69 20.22 -16.59
C SER A 20 -3.36 18.85 -16.68
N LYS A 21 -4.40 18.76 -17.51
CA LYS A 21 -5.08 17.48 -17.79
C LYS A 21 -4.11 16.49 -18.44
N ARG A 22 -4.22 15.23 -18.03
CA ARG A 22 -3.48 14.10 -18.60
C ARG A 22 -4.45 13.02 -19.06
N ASN A 23 -4.00 12.12 -19.94
CA ASN A 23 -4.80 11.02 -20.48
C ASN A 23 -4.94 9.83 -19.51
N PHE A 24 -4.77 10.07 -18.21
CA PHE A 24 -4.88 9.06 -17.17
C PHE A 24 -5.35 9.71 -15.86
N ASN A 25 -5.91 8.89 -14.95
CA ASN A 25 -6.34 9.35 -13.64
C ASN A 25 -5.11 9.66 -12.77
N GLN A 26 -4.92 10.94 -12.44
CA GLN A 26 -3.80 11.40 -11.62
C GLN A 26 -4.04 11.07 -10.13
N SER A 27 -2.98 10.66 -9.46
CA SER A 27 -2.97 10.51 -8.00
C SER A 27 -2.57 11.83 -7.34
N ILE A 28 -3.03 12.07 -6.11
CA ILE A 28 -2.63 13.21 -5.29
C ILE A 28 -1.69 12.71 -4.20
N GLU A 29 -0.55 13.36 -4.05
CA GLU A 29 0.45 13.04 -3.02
C GLU A 29 0.39 14.08 -1.89
N LEU A 30 0.56 13.61 -0.65
CA LEU A 30 0.71 14.46 0.53
C LEU A 30 2.15 14.38 1.02
N ILE A 31 2.86 15.50 0.97
CA ILE A 31 4.25 15.62 1.41
C ILE A 31 4.27 16.39 2.73
N ILE A 32 4.85 15.78 3.76
CA ILE A 32 4.94 16.36 5.11
C ILE A 32 6.41 16.44 5.50
N ASN A 33 6.89 17.66 5.73
CA ASN A 33 8.21 17.89 6.28
C ASN A 33 8.11 18.01 7.80
N LEU A 34 8.73 17.07 8.50
CA LEU A 34 8.76 17.04 9.96
C LEU A 34 9.95 17.88 10.46
N ARG A 35 9.74 18.63 11.53
CA ARG A 35 10.80 19.35 12.25
C ARG A 35 10.98 18.69 13.60
N ASP A 36 12.20 18.78 14.12
CA ASP A 36 12.55 18.34 15.48
C ASP A 36 12.32 16.83 15.73
N ILE A 37 12.47 16.01 14.69
CA ILE A 37 12.40 14.54 14.78
C ILE A 37 13.79 13.92 14.51
N ASP A 38 14.31 13.18 15.48
CA ASP A 38 15.55 12.43 15.31
C ASP A 38 15.24 11.01 14.84
N VAL A 39 15.28 10.80 13.51
CA VAL A 39 15.03 9.51 12.85
C VAL A 39 16.11 8.45 13.08
N SER A 40 17.23 8.83 13.71
CA SER A 40 18.30 7.90 14.09
C SER A 40 17.83 6.96 15.19
N LYS A 41 16.98 7.45 16.10
CA LYS A 41 16.35 6.66 17.15
C LYS A 41 15.20 5.83 16.56
N PRO A 42 15.21 4.49 16.71
CA PRO A 42 14.17 3.62 16.15
C PRO A 42 12.75 3.99 16.59
N GLU A 43 12.57 4.43 17.85
CA GLU A 43 11.28 4.84 18.43
C GLU A 43 10.64 6.05 17.74
N ASN A 44 11.44 6.89 17.07
CA ASN A 44 10.95 8.08 16.36
C ASN A 44 10.58 7.79 14.90
N ARG A 45 10.80 6.57 14.41
CA ARG A 45 10.46 6.22 13.02
C ARG A 45 8.96 6.04 12.89
N ILE A 46 8.35 6.80 12.00
CA ILE A 46 6.92 6.71 11.73
C ILE A 46 6.69 5.56 10.73
N ARG A 47 6.02 4.50 11.18
CA ARG A 47 5.60 3.36 10.36
C ARG A 47 4.16 3.01 10.70
N GLU A 48 3.24 3.80 10.14
CA GLU A 48 1.82 3.68 10.44
C GLU A 48 1.04 3.11 9.25
N LEU A 49 0.04 2.28 9.56
CA LEU A 49 -0.99 1.87 8.62
C LEU A 49 -2.17 2.82 8.76
N ILE A 50 -2.46 3.59 7.70
CA ILE A 50 -3.55 4.56 7.72
C ILE A 50 -4.62 4.10 6.72
N GLU A 51 -5.81 3.82 7.24
CA GLU A 51 -6.98 3.57 6.41
C GLU A 51 -7.54 4.89 5.89
N LEU A 52 -7.70 4.98 4.56
CA LEU A 52 -8.30 6.16 3.95
C LEU A 52 -9.82 6.12 4.14
N PRO A 53 -10.45 7.21 4.62
CA PRO A 53 -11.91 7.27 4.83
C PRO A 53 -12.69 7.18 3.51
N HIS A 54 -12.02 7.46 2.39
CA HIS A 54 -12.56 7.32 1.04
C HIS A 54 -11.60 6.44 0.24
N PRO A 55 -12.07 5.29 -0.30
CA PRO A 55 -11.23 4.39 -1.07
C PRO A 55 -10.66 5.06 -2.32
N ILE A 56 -9.41 4.73 -2.64
CA ILE A 56 -8.84 5.02 -3.95
C ILE A 56 -9.48 4.10 -4.99
N GLY A 57 -9.91 4.63 -6.13
CA GLY A 57 -10.48 3.83 -7.22
C GLY A 57 -9.51 2.83 -7.88
N LYS A 58 -8.28 2.73 -7.37
CA LYS A 58 -7.28 1.74 -7.76
C LYS A 58 -7.40 0.54 -6.84
N LYS A 59 -7.60 -0.65 -7.41
CA LYS A 59 -7.58 -1.92 -6.66
C LYS A 59 -6.19 -2.12 -6.04
N VAL A 60 -6.14 -2.24 -4.71
CA VAL A 60 -4.94 -2.64 -3.96
C VAL A 60 -4.77 -4.14 -4.14
N ARG A 61 -3.59 -4.58 -4.59
CA ARG A 61 -3.33 -5.98 -4.86
C ARG A 61 -2.81 -6.69 -3.61
N VAL A 62 -3.47 -7.77 -3.22
CA VAL A 62 -3.15 -8.49 -1.99
C VAL A 62 -2.74 -9.92 -2.28
N CYS A 63 -1.59 -10.33 -1.75
CA CYS A 63 -1.15 -11.71 -1.72
C CYS A 63 -1.33 -12.29 -0.31
N VAL A 64 -1.89 -13.49 -0.21
CA VAL A 64 -2.06 -14.19 1.06
C VAL A 64 -1.24 -15.47 1.08
N PHE A 65 -0.41 -15.64 2.11
CA PHE A 65 0.24 -16.91 2.41
C PHE A 65 -0.68 -17.70 3.36
N ALA A 66 -1.20 -18.83 2.88
CA ALA A 66 -2.14 -19.65 3.63
C ALA A 66 -2.15 -21.08 3.09
N SER A 67 -2.65 -22.04 3.88
CA SER A 67 -2.81 -23.44 3.45
C SER A 67 -4.19 -23.96 3.82
N GLY A 68 -4.64 -25.03 3.15
CA GLY A 68 -5.92 -25.69 3.43
C GLY A 68 -7.12 -24.74 3.40
N ASP A 69 -7.95 -24.80 4.44
CA ASP A 69 -9.17 -23.98 4.55
C ASP A 69 -8.90 -22.46 4.57
N ALA A 70 -7.74 -22.03 5.07
CA ALA A 70 -7.35 -20.63 5.07
C ALA A 70 -7.07 -20.14 3.64
N ALA A 71 -6.43 -20.97 2.81
CA ALA A 71 -6.20 -20.66 1.40
C ALA A 71 -7.54 -20.53 0.64
N LEU A 72 -8.48 -21.46 0.88
CA LEU A 72 -9.81 -21.40 0.28
C LEU A 72 -10.57 -20.12 0.68
N ARG A 73 -10.51 -19.75 1.95
CA ARG A 73 -11.12 -18.51 2.47
C ARG A 73 -10.48 -17.27 1.84
N ALA A 74 -9.15 -17.24 1.71
CA ALA A 74 -8.44 -16.11 1.09
C ALA A 74 -8.82 -15.93 -0.39
N ARG A 75 -8.89 -17.03 -1.16
CA ARG A 75 -9.34 -16.99 -2.56
C ARG A 75 -10.79 -16.48 -2.66
N ARG A 76 -11.68 -16.94 -1.79
CA ARG A 76 -13.09 -16.48 -1.73
C ARG A 76 -13.23 -15.01 -1.32
N ALA A 77 -12.35 -14.53 -0.45
CA ALA A 77 -12.32 -13.12 -0.02
C ALA A 77 -11.78 -12.17 -1.11
N GLY A 78 -11.31 -12.70 -2.24
CA GLY A 78 -10.85 -11.90 -3.37
C GLY A 78 -9.36 -11.52 -3.34
N ALA A 79 -8.53 -12.30 -2.64
CA ALA A 79 -7.07 -12.17 -2.74
C ALA A 79 -6.61 -12.33 -4.20
N ASP A 80 -5.74 -11.43 -4.67
CA ASP A 80 -5.22 -11.46 -6.04
C ASP A 80 -4.25 -12.63 -6.25
N MET A 81 -3.57 -13.05 -5.19
CA MET A 81 -2.70 -14.22 -5.20
C MET A 81 -2.76 -14.93 -3.86
N VAL A 82 -2.76 -16.26 -3.87
CA VAL A 82 -2.63 -17.08 -2.67
C VAL A 82 -1.47 -18.03 -2.89
N LEU A 83 -0.49 -17.98 -2.00
CA LEU A 83 0.71 -18.82 -2.05
C LEU A 83 0.65 -19.87 -0.94
N GLU A 84 0.63 -21.13 -1.36
CA GLU A 84 0.66 -22.28 -0.46
C GLU A 84 2.11 -22.72 -0.19
N ARG A 85 2.31 -23.66 0.73
CA ARG A 85 3.64 -23.98 1.27
C ARG A 85 4.62 -24.42 0.19
N GLU A 86 4.16 -25.25 -0.73
CA GLU A 86 4.93 -25.78 -1.86
C GLU A 86 5.37 -24.66 -2.80
N GLU A 87 4.50 -23.67 -3.04
CA GLU A 87 4.81 -22.52 -3.88
C GLU A 87 5.84 -21.61 -3.21
N ILE A 88 5.74 -21.42 -1.89
CA ILE A 88 6.73 -20.66 -1.11
C ILE A 88 8.11 -21.34 -1.16
N GLU A 89 8.15 -22.66 -0.99
CA GLU A 89 9.39 -23.45 -1.09
C GLU A 89 10.01 -23.35 -2.48
N SER A 90 9.19 -23.41 -3.54
CA SER A 90 9.65 -23.23 -4.92
C SER A 90 10.24 -21.83 -5.18
N LEU A 91 9.76 -20.82 -4.44
CA LEU A 91 10.23 -19.44 -4.57
C LEU A 91 11.58 -19.22 -3.87
N MET A 92 12.01 -20.07 -2.92
CA MET A 92 13.22 -19.84 -2.12
C MET A 92 14.47 -19.59 -2.97
N ASN A 93 14.62 -20.32 -4.07
CA ASN A 93 15.79 -20.24 -4.94
C ASN A 93 15.59 -19.35 -6.18
N ASP A 94 14.36 -18.91 -6.46
CA ASP A 94 14.05 -18.06 -7.63
C ASP A 94 13.91 -16.58 -7.24
N ARG A 95 15.07 -15.92 -7.12
CA ARG A 95 15.15 -14.48 -6.85
C ARG A 95 14.47 -13.62 -7.92
N LYS A 96 14.37 -14.10 -9.17
CA LYS A 96 13.75 -13.33 -10.26
C LYS A 96 12.24 -13.29 -10.04
N ARG A 97 11.63 -14.44 -9.74
CA ARG A 97 10.20 -14.56 -9.48
C ARG A 97 9.78 -13.87 -8.18
N GLN A 98 10.59 -13.95 -7.13
CA GLN A 98 10.37 -13.18 -5.89
C GLN A 98 10.24 -11.67 -6.17
N ARG A 99 11.15 -11.11 -6.96
CA ARG A 99 11.11 -9.68 -7.33
C ARG A 99 9.91 -9.33 -8.21
N GLN A 100 9.50 -10.22 -9.10
CA GLN A 100 8.32 -9.99 -9.94
C GLN A 100 7.04 -9.93 -9.09
N ILE A 101 6.89 -10.87 -8.15
CA ILE A 101 5.77 -10.90 -7.21
C ILE A 101 5.77 -9.62 -6.35
N ALA A 102 6.89 -9.27 -5.74
CA ALA A 102 7.01 -8.09 -4.90
C ALA A 102 6.74 -6.77 -5.64
N LYS A 103 6.93 -6.72 -6.97
CA LYS A 103 6.61 -5.53 -7.79
C LYS A 103 5.13 -5.44 -8.16
N GLN A 104 4.44 -6.58 -8.22
CA GLN A 104 3.05 -6.65 -8.67
C GLN A 104 2.04 -6.56 -7.54
N ILE A 105 2.43 -6.97 -6.33
CA ILE A 105 1.59 -7.03 -5.13
C ILE A 105 1.92 -5.85 -4.23
N ASP A 106 0.89 -5.18 -3.70
CA ASP A 106 1.04 -4.04 -2.81
C ASP A 106 1.13 -4.46 -1.33
N SER A 107 0.41 -5.52 -0.94
CA SER A 107 0.38 -6.01 0.44
C SER A 107 0.43 -7.53 0.54
N PHE A 108 1.11 -8.02 1.55
CA PHE A 108 1.26 -9.44 1.86
C PHE A 108 0.67 -9.74 3.23
N ILE A 109 -0.18 -10.75 3.31
CA ILE A 109 -0.78 -11.23 4.56
C ILE A 109 -0.35 -12.67 4.77
N ALA A 110 0.16 -13.02 5.94
CA ALA A 110 0.51 -14.39 6.28
C ALA A 110 -0.41 -14.88 7.39
N ILE A 111 -1.06 -16.03 7.15
CA ILE A 111 -1.84 -16.73 8.16
C ILE A 111 -0.92 -17.79 8.75
N ALA A 112 -0.67 -17.70 10.06
CA ALA A 112 0.09 -18.69 10.82
C ALA A 112 -0.72 -19.98 11.02
#